data_AF-A0A3C1RU07-F1
#
_entry.id   AF-A0A3C1RU07-F1
#
_cell.length_a   1.000
_cell.length_b   1.000
_cell.length_c   1.000
_cell.angle_alpha   90.00
_cell.angle_beta   90.00
_cell.angle_gamma   90.00
#
_symmetry.space_group_name_H-M   'P 1'
#
loop_
_entity.id
_entity.type
_entity.pdbx_description
1 polymer ?
#
loop_
_entity_poly.entity_id
_entity_poly.type
_entity_poly.pdbx_seq_one_letter_code
_entity_poly.pdbx_strand_id
1 'polypeptide(L)'
;MDSRLKDQTSNGSGKRIVLATFGSLGDLYPYMALAEELQSRGYSPSIATCEQYQQTIETAGIEFHPLRPNGLPQDPNEGEFISMMMDSQRGVEYIINYLLMPYLRTSY
;
A
#
# COMPACT_ATOMS: atom_id res chain seq x y z
N MET A 1 -0.60 -9.58 -45.20
CA MET A 1 -1.71 -8.81 -44.58
C MET A 1 -2.82 -9.82 -44.35
N ASP A 2 -3.06 -10.33 -43.15
CA ASP A 2 -3.54 -9.56 -42.01
C ASP A 2 -3.07 -10.20 -40.68
N SER A 3 -2.47 -9.39 -39.83
CA SER A 3 -1.79 -9.73 -38.57
C SER A 3 -2.70 -9.41 -37.37
N ARG A 4 -3.81 -10.12 -37.21
CA ARG A 4 -4.79 -9.81 -36.14
C ARG A 4 -5.23 -11.01 -35.31
N LEU A 5 -4.28 -11.89 -34.98
CA LEU A 5 -4.36 -12.68 -33.76
C LEU A 5 -3.50 -11.96 -32.72
N LYS A 6 -4.00 -10.84 -32.19
CA LYS A 6 -3.50 -10.32 -30.93
C LYS A 6 -4.18 -11.14 -29.85
N ASP A 7 -3.37 -11.89 -29.13
CA ASP A 7 -3.69 -12.51 -27.86
C ASP A 7 -4.66 -11.64 -27.06
N GLN A 8 -5.88 -12.14 -26.91
CA GLN A 8 -6.69 -11.77 -25.77
C GLN A 8 -6.04 -12.45 -24.57
N THR A 9 -5.11 -11.74 -23.93
CA THR A 9 -4.58 -12.14 -22.64
C THR A 9 -5.76 -12.26 -21.68
N SER A 10 -5.99 -13.48 -21.22
CA SER A 10 -6.99 -13.81 -20.21
C SER A 10 -6.60 -13.15 -18.90
N ASN A 11 -7.03 -11.90 -18.69
CA ASN A 11 -6.83 -11.22 -17.43
C ASN A 11 -7.90 -11.71 -16.45
N GLY A 12 -7.67 -12.86 -15.80
CA GLY A 12 -8.53 -13.29 -14.68
C GLY A 12 -8.61 -14.79 -14.42
N SER A 13 -7.59 -15.39 -13.80
CA SER A 13 -7.76 -16.67 -13.08
C SER A 13 -6.95 -16.79 -11.78
N GLY A 14 -6.11 -15.80 -11.46
CA GLY A 14 -5.40 -15.76 -10.19
C GLY A 14 -6.32 -15.39 -9.03
N LYS A 15 -6.17 -16.05 -7.88
CA LYS A 15 -6.83 -15.59 -6.66
C LYS A 15 -6.33 -14.18 -6.32
N ARG A 16 -7.24 -13.29 -5.93
CA ARG A 16 -6.91 -11.92 -5.51
C ARG A 16 -6.36 -11.92 -4.09
N ILE A 17 -5.27 -11.20 -3.88
CA ILE A 17 -4.60 -11.08 -2.57
C ILE A 17 -4.36 -9.60 -2.30
N VAL A 18 -4.88 -9.08 -1.18
CA VAL A 18 -4.61 -7.71 -0.76
C VAL A 18 -3.47 -7.73 0.25
N LEU A 19 -2.40 -7.01 -0.07
CA LEU A 19 -1.29 -6.75 0.82
C LEU A 19 -1.46 -5.34 1.40
N ALA A 20 -2.03 -5.25 2.60
CA ALA A 20 -2.27 -3.97 3.27
C ALA A 20 -1.12 -3.63 4.21
N THR A 21 -0.54 -2.44 4.05
CA THR A 21 0.49 -1.93 4.95
C THR A 21 0.35 -0.42 5.16
N PHE A 22 0.58 0.00 6.40
CA PHE A 22 0.68 1.40 6.77
C PHE A 22 2.02 1.59 7.45
N GLY A 23 2.94 2.28 6.78
CA GLY A 23 4.33 2.31 7.21
C GLY A 23 5.25 3.02 6.22
N SER A 24 6.54 2.77 6.38
CA SER A 24 7.59 3.43 5.60
C SER A 24 8.01 2.61 4.38
N LEU A 25 9.05 3.06 3.68
CA LEU A 25 9.70 2.27 2.64
C LEU A 25 10.21 0.91 3.13
N GLY A 26 10.53 0.79 4.42
CA GLY A 26 10.94 -0.48 5.05
C GLY A 26 9.85 -1.55 5.02
N ASP A 27 8.58 -1.15 5.02
CA ASP A 27 7.43 -2.06 4.90
C ASP A 27 7.01 -2.24 3.44
N LEU A 28 7.07 -1.17 2.66
CA LEU A 28 6.64 -1.17 1.26
C LEU A 28 7.46 -2.13 0.40
N TYR A 29 8.80 -2.07 0.45
CA TYR A 29 9.63 -2.85 -0.46
C TYR A 29 9.50 -4.37 -0.25
N PRO A 30 9.47 -4.90 0.99
CA PRO A 30 9.14 -6.30 1.22
C PRO A 30 7.79 -6.71 0.64
N TYR A 31 6.76 -5.85 0.78
CA TYR A 31 5.43 -6.11 0.23
C TYR A 31 5.41 -6.12 -1.30
N MET A 32 6.17 -5.22 -1.94
CA MET A 32 6.36 -5.22 -3.39
C MET A 32 7.05 -6.50 -3.88
N ALA A 33 8.13 -6.92 -3.22
CA ALA A 33 8.82 -8.17 -3.55
C ALA A 33 7.90 -9.40 -3.40
N LEU A 34 7.04 -9.40 -2.36
CA LEU A 34 6.01 -10.44 -2.20
C LEU A 34 4.96 -10.38 -3.31
N ALA A 35 4.53 -9.20 -3.73
CA ALA A 35 3.56 -9.04 -4.82
C ALA A 35 4.13 -9.55 -6.15
N GLU A 36 5.38 -9.23 -6.48
CA GLU A 36 6.04 -9.72 -7.69
C GLU A 36 6.12 -11.25 -7.72
N GLU A 37 6.46 -11.88 -6.59
CA GLU A 37 6.51 -13.34 -6.49
C GLU A 37 5.10 -13.97 -6.49
N LEU A 38 4.08 -13.29 -5.97
CA LEU A 38 2.69 -13.73 -6.10
C LEU A 38 2.23 -13.68 -7.57
N GLN A 39 2.59 -12.63 -8.31
CA GLN A 39 2.33 -12.54 -9.74
C GLN A 39 3.04 -13.66 -10.52
N SER A 40 4.31 -13.96 -10.18
CA SER A 40 5.09 -15.05 -10.80
C SER A 40 4.41 -16.42 -10.65
N ARG A 41 3.67 -16.60 -9.54
CA ARG A 41 2.88 -17.81 -9.23
C ARG A 41 1.45 -17.78 -9.78
N GLY A 42 1.08 -16.75 -10.54
CA GLY A 42 -0.24 -16.61 -11.16
C GLY A 42 -1.34 -16.08 -10.25
N TYR A 43 -0.99 -15.42 -9.14
CA TYR A 43 -1.96 -14.67 -8.32
C TYR A 43 -2.16 -13.25 -8.87
N SER A 44 -3.21 -12.57 -8.39
CA SER A 44 -3.48 -11.16 -8.70
C SER A 44 -3.38 -10.32 -7.43
N PRO A 45 -2.16 -9.96 -6.98
CA PRO A 45 -1.97 -9.16 -5.78
C PRO A 45 -2.23 -7.67 -6.05
N SER A 46 -2.77 -7.00 -5.03
CA SER A 46 -2.83 -5.55 -4.95
C SER A 46 -2.24 -5.06 -3.62
N ILE A 47 -1.66 -3.86 -3.61
CA ILE A 47 -1.09 -3.23 -2.41
C ILE A 47 -2.00 -2.09 -1.98
N ALA A 48 -2.47 -2.16 -0.73
CA ALA A 48 -3.22 -1.10 -0.08
C ALA A 48 -2.33 -0.32 0.89
N THR A 49 -2.03 0.94 0.58
CA THR A 49 -1.14 1.79 1.39
C THR A 49 -1.34 3.30 1.13
N CYS A 50 -0.49 4.14 1.70
CA CYS A 50 -0.51 5.59 1.54
C CYS A 50 -0.32 6.02 0.08
N GLU A 51 -1.08 7.02 -0.37
CA GLU A 51 -1.07 7.53 -1.76
C GLU A 51 0.32 8.00 -2.25
N GLN A 52 1.21 8.42 -1.36
CA GLN A 52 2.59 8.79 -1.71
C GLN A 52 3.38 7.68 -2.41
N TYR A 53 2.97 6.41 -2.24
CA TYR A 53 3.62 5.25 -2.85
C TYR A 53 2.94 4.77 -4.14
N GLN A 54 1.82 5.38 -4.56
CA GLN A 54 1.06 4.96 -5.74
C GLN A 54 1.95 4.85 -6.97
N GLN A 55 2.70 5.92 -7.30
CA GLN A 55 3.56 5.93 -8.48
C GLN A 55 4.60 4.80 -8.43
N THR A 56 5.19 4.53 -7.27
CA THR A 56 6.19 3.47 -7.09
C THR A 56 5.58 2.08 -7.30
N ILE A 57 4.39 1.84 -6.76
CA ILE A 57 3.67 0.56 -6.87
C ILE A 57 3.22 0.32 -8.31
N GLU A 58 2.60 1.32 -8.94
CA GLU A 58 2.10 1.22 -10.32
C GLU A 58 3.24 1.09 -11.33
N THR A 59 4.38 1.75 -11.11
CA THR A 59 5.57 1.62 -11.97
C THR A 59 6.16 0.20 -11.92
N ALA A 60 5.99 -0.51 -10.80
CA ALA A 60 6.36 -1.92 -10.67
C ALA A 60 5.31 -2.89 -11.26
N GLY A 61 4.22 -2.37 -11.85
CA GLY A 61 3.16 -3.21 -12.44
C GLY A 61 2.26 -3.90 -11.41
N ILE A 62 2.20 -3.37 -10.18
CA ILE A 62 1.35 -3.89 -9.11
C ILE A 62 0.09 -3.00 -9.00
N GLU A 63 -1.08 -3.61 -8.77
CA GLU A 63 -2.32 -2.87 -8.55
C GLU A 63 -2.27 -2.12 -7.22
N PHE A 64 -2.61 -0.83 -7.23
CA PHE A 64 -2.62 0.04 -6.06
C PHE A 64 -4.06 0.29 -5.57
N HIS A 65 -4.24 0.28 -4.24
CA HIS A 65 -5.43 0.82 -3.59
C HIS A 65 -5.04 1.83 -2.49
N PRO A 66 -5.70 3.01 -2.44
CA PRO A 66 -5.43 3.98 -1.40
C PRO A 66 -5.97 3.49 -0.05
N LEU A 67 -5.12 3.54 0.98
CA LEU A 67 -5.49 3.33 2.38
C LEU A 67 -5.44 4.67 3.12
N ARG A 68 -6.48 4.97 3.91
CA ARG A 68 -6.54 6.21 4.71
C ARG A 68 -5.87 6.02 6.09
N PRO A 69 -5.26 7.07 6.66
CA PRO A 69 -5.06 8.41 6.08
C PRO A 69 -4.02 8.45 4.94
N ASN A 70 -4.02 9.51 4.13
CA ASN A 70 -3.10 9.67 3.00
C ASN A 70 -1.68 10.06 3.46
N GLY A 71 -0.99 9.15 4.13
CA GLY A 71 0.38 9.34 4.64
C GLY A 71 0.46 9.80 6.09
N LEU A 72 1.69 10.12 6.52
CA LEU A 72 1.93 10.80 7.79
C LEU A 72 1.38 12.23 7.75
N PRO A 73 1.08 12.83 8.90
CA PRO A 73 0.72 14.24 8.94
C PRO A 73 1.81 15.09 8.29
N GLN A 74 1.40 15.91 7.33
CA GLN A 74 2.28 16.74 6.52
C GLN A 74 2.48 18.14 7.11
N ASP A 75 1.83 18.45 8.25
CA ASP A 75 1.97 19.74 8.90
C ASP A 75 3.30 19.79 9.68
N PRO A 76 4.26 20.64 9.28
CA PRO A 76 5.53 20.80 9.99
C PRO A 76 5.36 21.36 11.42
N ASN A 77 4.19 21.90 11.79
CA ASN A 77 3.87 22.29 13.16
C ASN A 77 3.46 21.10 14.05
N GLU A 78 3.31 19.90 13.49
CA GLU A 78 2.99 18.67 14.24
C GLU A 78 4.24 17.89 14.68
N GLY A 79 5.40 18.56 14.79
CA GLY A 79 6.66 17.93 15.21
C GLY A 79 6.56 17.18 16.56
N GLU A 80 5.69 17.63 17.46
CA GLU A 80 5.39 16.94 18.72
C GLU A 80 4.68 15.59 18.47
N PHE A 81 3.74 15.53 17.53
CA PHE A 81 3.06 14.30 17.17
C PHE A 81 4.00 13.29 16.50
N ILE A 82 4.89 13.76 15.62
CA ILE A 82 5.95 12.93 15.04
C ILE A 82 6.87 12.36 16.13
N SER A 83 7.27 13.19 17.09
CA SER A 83 8.07 12.74 18.24
C SER A 83 7.34 11.67 19.07
N MET A 84 6.04 11.85 19.33
CA MET A 84 5.23 10.87 20.06
C MET A 84 5.09 9.55 19.31
N MET A 85 4.96 9.57 17.98
CA MET A 85 4.95 8.33 17.16
C MET A 85 6.27 7.58 17.21
N MET A 86 7.39 8.28 17.41
CA MET A 86 8.73 7.69 17.54
C MET A 86 9.06 7.23 18.96
N ASP A 87 8.18 7.48 19.94
CA ASP A 87 8.39 7.03 21.32
C ASP A 87 8.40 5.50 21.41
N SER A 88 9.44 4.94 22.03
CA SER A 88 9.64 3.48 22.10
C SER A 88 8.61 2.72 22.94
N GLN A 89 7.87 3.40 23.84
CA GLN A 89 6.91 2.79 24.74
C GLN A 89 5.47 3.01 24.27
N ARG A 90 5.18 4.20 23.73
CA ARG A 90 3.82 4.64 23.39
C ARG A 90 3.63 4.95 21.91
N GLY A 91 4.67 4.93 21.08
CA GLY A 91 4.57 5.29 19.66
C GLY A 91 3.50 4.50 18.91
N VAL A 92 3.39 3.20 19.17
CA VAL A 92 2.34 2.35 18.60
C VAL A 92 0.93 2.80 19.04
N GLU A 93 0.75 3.20 20.30
CA GLU A 93 -0.52 3.74 20.80
C GLU A 93 -0.90 5.01 20.01
N TYR A 94 0.06 5.91 19.78
CA TYR A 94 -0.14 7.13 19.02
C TYR A 94 -0.51 6.86 17.55
N ILE A 95 0.23 5.97 16.89
CA ILE A 95 -0.02 5.55 15.51
C ILE A 95 -1.42 4.93 15.40
N ILE A 96 -1.77 3.96 16.26
CA ILE A 96 -3.06 3.29 16.16
C ILE A 96 -4.20 4.25 16.51
N ASN A 97 -4.21 4.82 17.72
CA ASN A 97 -5.40 5.49 18.25
C ASN A 97 -5.62 6.89 17.67
N TYR A 98 -4.55 7.57 17.25
CA TYR A 98 -4.63 8.97 16.88
C TYR A 98 -4.30 9.21 15.40
N LEU A 99 -3.53 8.34 14.75
CA LEU A 99 -3.31 8.41 13.30
C LEU A 99 -4.27 7.51 12.51
N LEU A 100 -4.46 6.25 12.90
CA LEU A 100 -5.24 5.29 12.08
C LEU A 100 -6.73 5.24 12.42
N MET A 101 -7.06 5.02 13.70
CA MET A 101 -8.45 4.81 14.14
C MET A 101 -9.42 5.94 13.74
N PRO A 102 -9.03 7.23 13.73
CA PRO A 102 -9.93 8.30 13.28
C PRO A 102 -10.40 8.15 11.82
N TYR A 103 -9.61 7.49 10.98
CA TYR A 103 -9.90 7.30 9.55
C TYR A 103 -10.49 5.93 9.23
N LEU A 104 -10.62 5.04 10.21
CA LEU A 104 -11.02 3.65 10.01
C LEU A 104 -12.33 3.52 9.21
N ARG A 105 -13.36 4.33 9.53
CA ARG A 105 -14.65 4.30 8.81
C ARG A 105 -14.57 4.76 7.36
N THR A 106 -13.54 5.52 6.99
CA THR A 106 -13.35 6.01 5.62
C THR A 106 -12.47 5.09 4.77
N SER A 107 -11.97 4.00 5.36
CA SER A 107 -11.10 3.03 4.70
C SER A 107 -11.84 1.83 4.06
N TYR A 108 -13.18 1.75 4.18
CA TYR A 108 -14.00 0.67 3.60
C TYR A 108 -15.38 1.15 3.13
#